data_AF-A0A3R9G2R2-F1
#
_entry.id   AF-A0A3R9G2R2-F1
#
_cell.length_a   1.000
_cell.length_b   1.000
_cell.length_c   1.000
_cell.angle_alpha   90.00
_cell.angle_beta   90.00
_cell.angle_gamma   90.00
#
_symmetry.space_group_name_H-M   'P 1'
#
loop_
_entity.id
_entity.type
_entity.pdbx_description
1 polymer ?
#
loop_
_entity_poly.entity_id
_entity_poly.type
_entity_poly.pdbx_seq_one_letter_code
_entity_poly.pdbx_strand_id
1 'polypeptide(L)'
;MKKEIFISVATALVLVSGQFFFSDALINNFIVPSVIEQLESEGYLNDDLKSGRYVSTNKNAFNSNHTVDSEILIHLKNKEYVLQSNLDTVKEDIESHSKTAQGRTQNKITKLSGDLKLIESKYKRLKSSIKLLEAKLEGKLAIEIYYHKDPSYKGKIRLNSKNLVISDLVSNGEKYNIRSGKNNYEYKVVLEALKVDGHFTGRAVANLYFDDHHQLFQNTKSDGVGSAEIEFR
;
A
#
# COMPACT_ATOMS: atom_id res chain seq x y z
N MET A 1 53.05 57.98 10.57
CA MET A 1 51.74 58.06 11.24
C MET A 1 50.76 59.11 10.67
N LYS A 2 51.13 60.39 10.43
CA LYS A 2 50.17 61.39 9.89
C LYS A 2 49.77 61.21 8.41
N LYS A 3 50.60 60.59 7.56
CA LYS A 3 50.28 60.33 6.15
C LYS A 3 49.29 59.17 5.93
N GLU A 4 49.33 58.14 6.76
CA GLU A 4 48.50 56.94 6.59
C GLU A 4 47.04 57.19 7.00
N ILE A 5 46.82 57.98 8.05
CA ILE A 5 45.46 58.37 8.49
C ILE A 5 44.80 59.26 7.42
N PHE A 6 45.55 60.18 6.81
CA PHE A 6 45.01 61.07 5.77
C PHE A 6 44.61 60.32 4.49
N ILE A 7 45.38 59.29 4.11
CA ILE A 7 45.06 58.44 2.96
C ILE A 7 43.83 57.58 3.24
N SER A 8 43.69 57.01 4.45
CA SER A 8 42.55 56.17 4.84
C SER A 8 41.22 56.95 4.94
N VAL A 9 41.26 58.18 5.47
CA VAL A 9 40.07 59.04 5.58
C VAL A 9 39.69 59.61 4.21
N ALA A 10 40.66 59.96 3.36
CA ALA A 10 40.39 60.40 1.99
C ALA A 10 39.81 59.27 1.11
N THR A 11 40.27 58.03 1.25
CA THR A 11 39.70 56.89 0.51
C THR A 11 38.30 56.53 1.00
N ALA A 12 38.04 56.56 2.32
CA ALA A 12 36.70 56.33 2.85
C ALA A 12 35.70 57.41 2.40
N LEU A 13 36.11 58.68 2.37
CA LEU A 13 35.29 59.78 1.86
C LEU A 13 35.04 59.67 0.36
N VAL A 14 36.02 59.27 -0.44
CA VAL A 14 35.87 59.04 -1.90
C VAL A 14 34.99 57.82 -2.21
N LEU A 15 35.02 56.78 -1.39
CA LEU A 15 34.17 55.60 -1.58
C LEU A 15 32.70 55.87 -1.20
N VAL A 16 32.45 56.60 -0.11
CA VAL A 16 31.10 56.97 0.32
C VAL A 16 30.49 58.04 -0.58
N SER A 17 31.28 59.03 -1.02
CA SER A 17 30.82 60.01 -2.01
C SER A 17 30.68 59.40 -3.41
N GLY A 18 31.58 58.48 -3.80
CA GLY A 18 31.48 57.72 -5.04
C GLY A 18 30.21 56.89 -5.14
N GLN A 19 29.79 56.18 -4.08
CA GLN A 19 28.54 55.40 -4.12
C GLN A 19 27.27 56.26 -4.31
N PHE A 20 27.28 57.52 -3.86
CA PHE A 20 26.19 58.45 -4.14
C PHE A 20 26.22 58.96 -5.59
N PHE A 21 27.39 59.31 -6.12
CA PHE A 21 27.54 59.83 -7.49
C PHE A 21 27.45 58.77 -8.60
N PHE A 22 27.79 57.51 -8.33
CA PHE A 22 27.74 56.43 -9.32
C PHE A 22 26.38 55.72 -9.37
N SER A 23 25.45 56.00 -8.45
CA SER A 23 24.09 55.43 -8.52
C SER A 23 23.37 55.89 -9.78
N ASP A 24 23.42 57.19 -10.12
CA ASP A 24 22.86 57.73 -11.36
C ASP A 24 23.56 57.19 -12.62
N ALA A 25 24.89 56.99 -12.57
CA ALA A 25 25.65 56.45 -13.68
C ALA A 25 25.42 54.94 -13.90
N LEU A 26 25.27 54.15 -12.84
CA LEU A 26 24.93 52.72 -12.91
C LEU A 26 23.49 52.51 -13.36
N ILE A 27 22.56 53.32 -12.86
CA ILE A 27 21.16 53.30 -13.30
C ILE A 27 21.10 53.67 -14.80
N ASN A 28 21.75 54.76 -15.23
CA ASN A 28 21.70 55.21 -16.63
C ASN A 28 22.45 54.32 -17.62
N ASN A 29 23.56 53.67 -17.24
CA ASN A 29 24.35 52.87 -18.18
C ASN A 29 24.04 51.37 -18.18
N PHE A 30 23.45 50.82 -17.11
CA PHE A 30 23.22 49.38 -17.00
C PHE A 30 21.76 48.98 -16.80
N ILE A 31 21.00 49.74 -16.00
CA ILE A 31 19.59 49.39 -15.71
C ILE A 31 18.66 49.97 -16.78
N VAL A 32 18.82 51.25 -17.13
CA VAL A 32 17.96 51.93 -18.11
C VAL A 32 18.02 51.28 -19.50
N PRO A 33 19.19 50.93 -20.07
CA PRO A 33 19.24 50.29 -21.38
C PRO A 33 18.59 48.90 -21.37
N SER A 34 18.84 48.10 -20.32
CA SER A 34 18.26 46.76 -20.18
C SER A 34 16.74 46.78 -20.02
N VAL A 35 16.19 47.78 -19.33
CA VAL A 35 14.73 47.95 -19.17
C VAL A 35 14.11 48.47 -20.46
N ILE A 36 14.78 49.38 -21.19
CA ILE A 36 14.32 49.84 -22.52
C ILE A 36 14.28 48.66 -23.50
N GLU A 37 15.33 47.85 -23.54
CA GLU A 37 15.42 46.68 -24.44
C GLU A 37 14.36 45.62 -24.11
N GLN A 38 14.05 45.39 -22.83
CA GLN A 38 12.91 44.56 -22.42
C GLN A 38 11.56 45.15 -22.84
N LEU A 39 11.38 46.47 -22.72
CA LEU A 39 10.13 47.15 -23.11
C LEU A 39 9.94 47.20 -24.63
N GLU A 40 11.02 47.24 -25.42
CA GLU A 40 11.00 47.08 -26.88
C GLU A 40 10.62 45.64 -27.28
N SER A 41 11.25 44.65 -26.63
CA SER A 41 11.01 43.21 -26.84
C SER A 41 9.58 42.78 -26.52
N GLU A 42 8.96 43.36 -25.50
CA GLU A 42 7.60 43.03 -25.06
C GLU A 42 6.50 43.82 -25.79
N GLY A 43 6.86 44.67 -26.76
CA GLY A 43 5.91 45.43 -27.57
C GLY A 43 5.27 46.62 -26.84
N TYR A 44 5.81 47.04 -25.70
CA TYR A 44 5.35 48.21 -24.95
C TYR A 44 5.75 49.54 -25.61
N LEU A 45 6.75 49.54 -26.50
CA LEU A 45 7.17 50.70 -27.31
C LEU A 45 6.49 50.69 -28.70
N ASN A 46 5.17 50.49 -28.71
CA ASN A 46 4.35 50.54 -29.93
C ASN A 46 4.11 51.99 -30.40
N ASP A 47 3.67 52.21 -31.65
CA ASP A 47 3.44 53.54 -32.24
C ASP A 47 2.47 54.44 -31.44
N ASP A 48 1.66 53.83 -30.55
CA ASP A 48 0.83 54.56 -29.58
C ASP A 48 1.64 55.41 -28.59
N LEU A 49 2.89 55.03 -28.28
CA LEU A 49 3.81 55.79 -27.43
C LEU A 49 4.34 57.05 -28.14
N LYS A 50 4.55 56.97 -29.47
CA LYS A 50 4.86 58.15 -30.32
C LYS A 50 3.64 59.07 -30.50
N SER A 51 2.42 58.52 -30.39
CA SER A 51 1.17 59.28 -30.50
C SER A 51 0.79 60.10 -29.26
N GLY A 52 1.62 60.07 -28.19
CA GLY A 52 1.40 60.88 -26.98
C GLY A 52 0.25 60.39 -26.10
N ARG A 53 -0.16 59.13 -26.21
CA ARG A 53 -1.31 58.56 -25.47
C ARG A 53 -0.99 57.95 -24.10
N TYR A 54 0.23 58.14 -23.59
CA TYR A 54 0.60 57.80 -22.21
C TYR A 54 1.24 58.99 -21.51
N VAL A 55 0.87 59.21 -20.25
CA VAL A 55 1.40 60.30 -19.40
C VAL A 55 2.77 59.89 -18.86
N SER A 56 3.83 60.60 -19.21
CA SER A 56 5.14 60.41 -18.57
C SER A 56 5.05 60.91 -17.13
N THR A 57 4.99 59.97 -16.17
CA THR A 57 4.97 60.32 -14.75
C THR A 57 6.40 60.50 -14.26
N ASN A 58 6.71 61.65 -13.64
CA ASN A 58 7.98 61.84 -12.95
C ASN A 58 7.94 61.11 -11.58
N LYS A 59 9.10 60.89 -10.95
CA LYS A 59 9.22 60.19 -9.66
C LYS A 59 8.27 60.76 -8.59
N ASN A 60 8.04 62.07 -8.61
CA ASN A 60 7.14 62.75 -7.68
C ASN A 60 5.67 62.39 -7.95
N ALA A 61 5.24 62.39 -9.22
CA ALA A 61 3.90 62.01 -9.64
C ALA A 61 3.63 60.50 -9.47
N PHE A 62 4.65 59.65 -9.61
CA PHE A 62 4.52 58.23 -9.30
C PHE A 62 4.28 58.03 -7.80
N ASN A 63 5.09 58.67 -6.95
CA ASN A 63 4.97 58.59 -5.49
C ASN A 63 3.67 59.21 -4.94
N SER A 64 3.14 60.25 -5.58
CA SER A 64 1.84 60.84 -5.18
C SER A 64 0.67 59.93 -5.52
N ASN A 65 0.76 59.17 -6.62
CA ASN A 65 -0.31 58.29 -7.10
C ASN A 65 -0.23 56.87 -6.54
N HIS A 66 0.95 56.44 -6.08
CA HIS A 66 1.20 55.14 -5.47
C HIS A 66 1.75 55.32 -4.06
N THR A 67 0.93 55.93 -3.19
CA THR A 67 1.29 56.08 -1.79
C THR A 67 1.26 54.71 -1.12
N VAL A 68 2.41 54.21 -0.69
CA VAL A 68 2.47 53.00 0.13
C VAL A 68 1.88 53.34 1.49
N ASP A 69 0.90 52.56 1.93
CA ASP A 69 0.27 52.76 3.23
C ASP A 69 1.33 52.69 4.33
N SER A 70 1.36 53.74 5.18
CA SER A 70 2.23 53.79 6.36
C SER A 70 2.06 52.59 7.28
N GLU A 71 0.86 52.00 7.34
CA GLU A 71 0.58 50.81 8.15
C GLU A 71 1.39 49.60 7.64
N ILE A 72 1.47 49.40 6.32
CA ILE A 72 2.28 48.33 5.70
C ILE A 72 3.77 48.49 6.04
N LEU A 73 4.28 49.73 6.03
CA LEU A 73 5.67 50.03 6.39
C LEU A 73 5.95 49.78 7.88
N ILE A 74 4.98 50.07 8.76
CA ILE A 74 5.07 49.78 10.19
C ILE A 74 5.10 48.26 10.43
N HIS A 75 4.21 47.50 9.80
CA HIS A 75 4.19 46.04 9.90
C HIS A 75 5.47 45.39 9.34
N LEU A 76 6.01 45.90 8.22
CA LEU A 76 7.33 45.48 7.70
C LEU A 76 8.46 45.78 8.68
N LYS A 77 8.49 46.98 9.29
CA LYS A 77 9.48 47.37 10.30
C LYS A 77 9.39 46.50 11.56
N ASN A 78 8.19 46.14 11.97
CA ASN A 78 7.94 45.26 13.11
C ASN A 78 8.19 43.78 12.79
N LYS A 79 8.60 43.44 11.55
CA LYS A 79 8.83 42.07 11.07
C LYS A 79 7.60 41.17 11.18
N GLU A 80 6.41 41.75 11.02
CA GLU A 80 5.14 41.02 11.10
C GLU A 80 4.83 40.23 9.82
N TYR A 81 5.61 40.42 8.76
CA TYR A 81 5.56 39.62 7.53
C TYR A 81 6.71 38.63 7.43
N VAL A 82 6.40 37.41 7.01
CA VAL A 82 7.37 36.35 6.74
C VAL A 82 7.75 36.39 5.26
N LEU A 83 9.03 36.23 4.96
CA LEU A 83 9.51 36.11 3.58
C LEU A 83 8.97 34.82 2.95
N GLN A 84 8.58 34.91 1.68
CA GLN A 84 8.11 33.75 0.91
C GLN A 84 9.11 32.57 0.97
N SER A 85 10.41 32.85 0.90
CA SER A 85 11.47 31.84 1.02
C SER A 85 11.39 31.02 2.31
N ASN A 86 11.00 31.64 3.42
CA ASN A 86 10.88 30.96 4.70
C ASN A 86 9.64 30.06 4.72
N LEU A 87 8.55 30.48 4.06
CA LEU A 87 7.35 29.65 3.88
C LEU A 87 7.65 28.44 2.98
N ASP A 88 8.45 28.64 1.92
CA ASP A 88 8.87 27.56 1.02
C ASP A 88 9.73 26.52 1.75
N THR A 89 10.69 26.95 2.57
CA THR A 89 11.50 26.03 3.41
C THR A 89 10.63 25.25 4.39
N VAL A 90 9.70 25.91 5.08
CA VAL A 90 8.77 25.24 6.00
C VAL A 90 7.90 24.21 5.26
N LYS A 91 7.46 24.54 4.03
CA LYS A 91 6.69 23.62 3.20
C LYS A 91 7.51 22.39 2.81
N GLU A 92 8.76 22.57 2.39
CA GLU A 92 9.67 21.46 2.06
C GLU A 92 9.92 20.56 3.27
N ASP A 93 10.13 21.14 4.46
CA ASP A 93 10.33 20.40 5.70
C ASP A 93 9.09 19.57 6.07
N ILE A 94 7.89 20.15 5.94
CA ILE A 94 6.62 19.46 6.18
C ILE A 94 6.46 18.29 5.20
N GLU A 95 6.72 18.51 3.90
CA GLU A 95 6.61 17.47 2.89
C GLU A 95 7.61 16.32 3.13
N SER A 96 8.85 16.65 3.51
CA SER A 96 9.89 15.67 3.85
C SER A 96 9.51 14.82 5.07
N HIS A 97 9.03 15.46 6.13
CA HIS A 97 8.55 14.77 7.33
C HIS A 97 7.35 13.88 7.04
N SER A 98 6.40 14.37 6.24
CA SER A 98 5.22 13.61 5.80
C SER A 98 5.62 12.36 5.02
N LYS A 99 6.50 12.48 4.02
CA LYS A 99 7.02 11.34 3.23
C LYS A 99 7.73 10.32 4.13
N THR A 100 8.54 10.78 5.07
CA THR A 100 9.26 9.91 6.01
C THR A 100 8.31 9.17 6.94
N ALA A 101 7.30 9.86 7.49
CA ALA A 101 6.28 9.26 8.34
C ALA A 101 5.43 8.23 7.58
N GLN A 102 5.06 8.54 6.34
CA GLN A 102 4.33 7.63 5.46
C GLN A 102 5.17 6.37 5.16
N GLY A 103 6.45 6.52 4.81
CA GLY A 103 7.35 5.38 4.56
C GLY A 103 7.53 4.48 5.79
N ARG A 104 7.73 5.08 6.98
CA ARG A 104 7.81 4.33 8.25
C ARG A 104 6.52 3.55 8.54
N THR A 105 5.37 4.19 8.32
CA THR A 105 4.05 3.58 8.52
C THR A 105 3.82 2.42 7.57
N GLN A 106 4.11 2.62 6.28
CA GLN A 106 3.99 1.58 5.26
C GLN A 106 4.89 0.38 5.56
N ASN A 107 6.13 0.61 5.98
CA ASN A 107 7.06 -0.46 6.35
C ASN A 107 6.54 -1.28 7.55
N LYS A 108 5.99 -0.60 8.57
CA LYS A 108 5.37 -1.28 9.72
C LYS A 108 4.16 -2.11 9.29
N ILE A 109 3.28 -1.57 8.46
CA ILE A 109 2.09 -2.27 7.93
C ILE A 109 2.50 -3.51 7.12
N THR A 110 3.49 -3.38 6.23
CA THR A 110 4.01 -4.50 5.45
C THR A 110 4.57 -5.59 6.34
N LYS A 111 5.36 -5.22 7.37
CA LYS A 111 5.92 -6.18 8.33
C LYS A 111 4.82 -6.91 9.11
N LEU A 112 3.87 -6.15 9.68
CA LEU A 112 2.72 -6.72 10.40
C LEU A 112 1.90 -7.66 9.51
N SER A 113 1.69 -7.30 8.25
CA SER A 113 0.97 -8.15 7.29
C SER A 113 1.73 -9.45 7.00
N GLY A 114 3.06 -9.39 6.93
CA GLY A 114 3.92 -10.59 6.82
C GLY A 114 3.83 -11.47 8.07
N ASP A 115 3.91 -10.88 9.25
CA ASP A 115 3.81 -11.59 10.53
C ASP A 115 2.42 -12.25 10.69
N LEU A 116 1.35 -11.57 10.32
CA LEU A 116 -0.01 -12.11 10.31
C LEU A 116 -0.13 -13.34 9.41
N LYS A 117 0.37 -13.27 8.16
CA LYS A 117 0.40 -14.43 7.25
C LYS A 117 1.18 -15.60 7.83
N LEU A 118 2.30 -15.34 8.50
CA LEU A 118 3.08 -16.37 9.17
C LEU A 118 2.29 -17.01 10.31
N ILE A 119 1.62 -16.21 11.15
CA ILE A 119 0.79 -16.69 12.25
C ILE A 119 -0.38 -17.52 11.72
N GLU A 120 -1.08 -17.07 10.69
CA GLU A 120 -2.15 -17.82 10.04
C GLU A 120 -1.67 -19.18 9.53
N SER A 121 -0.49 -19.22 8.90
CA SER A 121 0.09 -20.47 8.43
C SER A 121 0.43 -21.44 9.57
N LYS A 122 0.95 -20.93 10.69
CA LYS A 122 1.25 -21.71 11.90
C LYS A 122 -0.03 -22.23 12.56
N TYR A 123 -1.06 -21.38 12.66
CA TYR A 123 -2.36 -21.77 13.19
C TYR A 123 -3.01 -22.87 12.35
N LYS A 124 -2.97 -22.75 11.01
CA LYS A 124 -3.47 -23.80 10.11
C LYS A 124 -2.74 -25.12 10.32
N ARG A 125 -1.41 -25.11 10.46
CA ARG A 125 -0.62 -26.31 10.75
C ARG A 125 -0.98 -26.92 12.10
N LEU A 126 -1.08 -26.10 13.15
CA LEU A 126 -1.44 -26.55 14.48
C LEU A 126 -2.82 -27.20 14.51
N LYS A 127 -3.83 -26.55 13.91
CA LYS A 127 -5.19 -27.08 13.79
C LYS A 127 -5.20 -28.43 13.06
N SER A 128 -4.44 -28.55 11.98
CA SER A 128 -4.26 -29.80 11.25
C SER A 128 -3.61 -30.90 12.10
N SER A 129 -2.57 -30.57 12.87
CA SER A 129 -1.91 -31.51 13.79
C SER A 129 -2.83 -31.97 14.92
N ILE A 130 -3.62 -31.06 15.49
CA ILE A 130 -4.62 -31.40 16.52
C ILE A 130 -5.64 -32.39 15.94
N LYS A 131 -6.19 -32.11 14.76
CA LYS A 131 -7.15 -33.02 14.11
C LYS A 131 -6.57 -34.42 13.86
N LEU A 132 -5.30 -34.50 13.46
CA LEU A 132 -4.59 -35.76 13.28
C LEU A 132 -4.39 -36.49 14.63
N LEU A 133 -4.04 -35.77 15.68
CA LEU A 133 -3.88 -36.34 17.02
C LEU A 133 -5.21 -36.85 17.59
N GLU A 134 -6.29 -36.08 17.46
CA GLU A 134 -7.64 -36.50 17.85
C GLU A 134 -8.03 -37.80 17.13
N ALA A 135 -7.84 -37.86 15.81
CA ALA A 135 -8.12 -39.08 15.03
C ALA A 135 -7.26 -40.29 15.46
N LYS A 136 -5.98 -40.07 15.80
CA LYS A 136 -5.10 -41.11 16.34
C LYS A 136 -5.51 -41.58 17.73
N LEU A 137 -5.94 -40.66 18.60
CA LEU A 137 -6.40 -40.97 19.95
C LEU A 137 -7.73 -41.72 19.95
N GLU A 138 -8.67 -41.31 19.10
CA GLU A 138 -9.96 -41.98 18.96
C GLU A 138 -9.87 -43.31 18.19
N GLY A 139 -8.81 -43.49 17.39
CA GLY A 139 -8.66 -44.63 16.49
C GLY A 139 -9.72 -44.65 15.38
N LYS A 140 -10.37 -43.51 15.11
CA LYS A 140 -11.43 -43.39 14.11
C LYS A 140 -11.56 -41.98 13.54
N LEU A 141 -12.23 -41.86 12.40
CA LEU A 141 -12.56 -40.58 11.77
C LEU A 141 -13.95 -40.64 11.13
N ALA A 142 -14.77 -39.62 11.40
CA ALA A 142 -16.03 -39.43 10.69
C ALA A 142 -15.79 -39.00 9.24
N ILE A 143 -16.44 -39.70 8.30
CA ILE A 143 -16.39 -39.48 6.85
C ILE A 143 -17.81 -39.33 6.29
N GLU A 144 -17.96 -38.44 5.33
CA GLU A 144 -19.16 -38.33 4.52
C GLU A 144 -19.05 -39.22 3.29
N ILE A 145 -20.03 -40.09 3.07
CA ILE A 145 -20.03 -41.07 1.99
C ILE A 145 -21.04 -40.66 0.94
N TYR A 146 -20.56 -40.47 -0.28
CA TYR A 146 -21.38 -40.23 -1.46
C TYR A 146 -21.52 -41.54 -2.24
N TYR A 147 -22.74 -41.85 -2.68
CA TYR A 147 -22.97 -42.99 -3.54
C TYR A 147 -22.57 -42.66 -4.99
N HIS A 148 -22.11 -43.68 -5.72
CA HIS A 148 -21.69 -43.57 -7.10
C HIS A 148 -22.25 -44.77 -7.89
N LYS A 149 -22.68 -44.53 -9.13
CA LYS A 149 -23.33 -45.56 -9.97
C LYS A 149 -22.36 -46.33 -10.87
N ASP A 150 -21.12 -45.88 -10.99
CA ASP A 150 -20.10 -46.57 -11.79
C ASP A 150 -19.69 -47.91 -11.13
N PRO A 151 -19.85 -49.06 -11.81
CA PRO A 151 -19.43 -50.37 -11.32
C PRO A 151 -17.94 -50.48 -10.98
N SER A 152 -17.08 -49.61 -11.49
CA SER A 152 -15.64 -49.59 -11.16
C SER A 152 -15.37 -49.33 -9.66
N TYR A 153 -16.37 -48.82 -8.94
CA TYR A 153 -16.34 -48.54 -7.51
C TYR A 153 -16.75 -49.75 -6.65
N LYS A 154 -17.28 -50.82 -7.26
CA LYS A 154 -17.82 -51.97 -6.54
C LYS A 154 -16.76 -52.67 -5.68
N GLY A 155 -17.12 -52.98 -4.43
CA GLY A 155 -16.28 -53.63 -3.43
C GLY A 155 -15.14 -52.77 -2.89
N LYS A 156 -15.12 -51.46 -3.22
CA LYS A 156 -14.05 -50.53 -2.83
C LYS A 156 -14.64 -49.24 -2.28
N ILE A 157 -14.00 -48.69 -1.26
CA ILE A 157 -14.29 -47.33 -0.80
C ILE A 157 -13.20 -46.40 -1.31
N ARG A 158 -13.59 -45.37 -2.07
CA ARG A 158 -12.63 -44.36 -2.51
C ARG A 158 -12.59 -43.24 -1.49
N LEU A 159 -11.45 -43.02 -0.86
CA LEU A 159 -11.28 -42.00 0.16
C LEU A 159 -10.50 -40.81 -0.38
N ASN A 160 -10.86 -39.62 0.11
CA ASN A 160 -10.25 -38.38 -0.35
C ASN A 160 -8.79 -38.24 0.08
N SER A 161 -7.86 -38.43 -0.85
CA SER A 161 -6.41 -38.30 -0.62
C SER A 161 -5.96 -36.87 -0.32
N LYS A 162 -6.84 -35.87 -0.51
CA LYS A 162 -6.57 -34.46 -0.14
C LYS A 162 -6.93 -34.14 1.32
N ASN A 163 -7.59 -35.05 2.03
CA ASN A 163 -7.80 -34.90 3.46
C ASN A 163 -6.56 -35.38 4.23
N LEU A 164 -6.02 -34.52 5.10
CA LEU A 164 -4.77 -34.80 5.83
C LEU A 164 -4.83 -36.06 6.70
N VAL A 165 -5.96 -36.28 7.39
CA VAL A 165 -6.07 -37.43 8.29
C VAL A 165 -6.13 -38.72 7.49
N ILE A 166 -6.90 -38.74 6.40
CA ILE A 166 -6.97 -39.87 5.48
C ILE A 166 -5.60 -40.13 4.84
N SER A 167 -4.91 -39.09 4.35
CA SER A 167 -3.61 -39.26 3.69
C SER A 167 -2.52 -39.80 4.63
N ASP A 168 -2.59 -39.46 5.91
CA ASP A 168 -1.56 -39.83 6.88
C ASP A 168 -1.85 -41.18 7.57
N LEU A 169 -3.13 -41.54 7.77
CA LEU A 169 -3.52 -42.71 8.56
C LEU A 169 -4.05 -43.88 7.72
N VAL A 170 -4.36 -43.65 6.45
CA VAL A 170 -4.96 -44.66 5.57
C VAL A 170 -4.02 -45.02 4.43
N SER A 171 -3.80 -46.31 4.24
CA SER A 171 -2.97 -46.84 3.16
C SER A 171 -3.81 -47.24 1.95
N ASN A 172 -3.35 -46.85 0.76
CA ASN A 172 -4.02 -47.23 -0.49
C ASN A 172 -3.94 -48.75 -0.72
N GLY A 173 -5.07 -49.38 -1.02
CA GLY A 173 -5.16 -50.82 -1.29
C GLY A 173 -5.32 -51.70 -0.05
N GLU A 174 -5.15 -51.15 1.14
CA GLU A 174 -5.42 -51.84 2.41
C GLU A 174 -6.92 -51.87 2.72
N LYS A 175 -7.29 -52.73 3.66
CA LYS A 175 -8.68 -52.88 4.08
C LYS A 175 -8.91 -52.19 5.42
N TYR A 176 -10.04 -51.48 5.51
CA TYR A 176 -10.44 -50.76 6.71
C TYR A 176 -11.90 -51.04 7.04
N ASN A 177 -12.20 -51.07 8.34
CA ASN A 177 -13.57 -51.17 8.83
C ASN A 177 -14.26 -49.82 8.71
N ILE A 178 -15.44 -49.82 8.09
CA ILE A 178 -16.30 -48.66 7.95
C ILE A 178 -17.60 -48.95 8.70
N ARG A 179 -17.92 -48.09 9.65
CA ARG A 179 -19.08 -48.23 10.53
C ARG A 179 -20.10 -47.14 10.28
N SER A 180 -21.37 -47.52 10.14
CA SER A 180 -22.49 -46.58 10.19
C SER A 180 -23.60 -47.13 11.10
N GLY A 181 -23.83 -46.46 12.23
CA GLY A 181 -24.75 -46.95 13.25
C GLY A 181 -24.33 -48.34 13.75
N LYS A 182 -25.20 -49.34 13.53
CA LYS A 182 -24.95 -50.75 13.90
C LYS A 182 -24.26 -51.56 12.79
N ASN A 183 -24.15 -51.01 11.58
CA ASN A 183 -23.57 -51.69 10.44
C ASN A 183 -22.07 -51.49 10.43
N ASN A 184 -21.31 -52.56 10.19
CA ASN A 184 -19.86 -52.53 10.09
C ASN A 184 -19.43 -53.44 8.93
N TYR A 185 -18.69 -52.87 7.99
CA TYR A 185 -18.21 -53.57 6.80
C TYR A 185 -16.76 -53.22 6.50
N GLU A 186 -16.01 -54.23 6.09
CA GLU A 186 -14.61 -54.07 5.69
C GLU A 186 -14.55 -53.77 4.18
N TYR A 187 -13.96 -52.64 3.82
CA TYR A 187 -13.78 -52.25 2.42
C TYR A 187 -12.30 -52.12 2.07
N LYS A 188 -11.96 -52.50 0.83
CA LYS A 188 -10.65 -52.16 0.25
C LYS A 188 -10.62 -50.68 -0.09
N VAL A 189 -9.66 -49.95 0.46
CA VAL A 189 -9.51 -48.51 0.24
C VAL A 189 -8.81 -48.24 -1.09
N VAL A 190 -9.30 -47.21 -1.80
CA VAL A 190 -8.59 -46.55 -2.88
C VAL A 190 -8.46 -45.07 -2.55
N LEU A 191 -7.23 -44.55 -2.52
CA LEU A 191 -6.99 -43.12 -2.28
C LEU A 191 -7.06 -42.35 -3.60
N GLU A 192 -7.96 -41.36 -3.67
CA GLU A 192 -8.14 -40.52 -4.85
C GLU A 192 -8.46 -39.09 -4.45
N ALA A 193 -8.05 -38.11 -5.26
CA ALA A 193 -8.41 -36.72 -5.00
C ALA A 193 -9.89 -36.51 -5.35
N LEU A 194 -10.74 -36.39 -4.33
CA LEU A 194 -12.19 -36.28 -4.54
C LEU A 194 -12.63 -34.82 -4.66
N LYS A 195 -13.66 -34.63 -5.48
CA LYS A 195 -14.35 -33.35 -5.67
C LYS A 195 -15.74 -33.40 -5.04
N VAL A 196 -16.12 -32.32 -4.37
CA VAL A 196 -17.48 -32.09 -3.89
C VAL A 196 -17.94 -30.78 -4.54
N ASP A 197 -19.13 -30.79 -5.12
CA ASP A 197 -19.68 -29.65 -5.87
C ASP A 197 -18.75 -29.12 -6.96
N GLY A 198 -18.02 -30.03 -7.64
CA GLY A 198 -17.09 -29.69 -8.71
C GLY A 198 -15.70 -29.21 -8.27
N HIS A 199 -15.47 -29.00 -6.96
CA HIS A 199 -14.21 -28.49 -6.43
C HIS A 199 -13.46 -29.54 -5.58
N PHE A 200 -12.14 -29.59 -5.70
CA PHE A 200 -11.33 -30.41 -4.79
C PHE A 200 -11.49 -29.92 -3.35
N THR A 201 -11.72 -30.86 -2.44
CA THR A 201 -11.96 -30.53 -1.04
C THR A 201 -10.91 -31.16 -0.13
N GLY A 202 -10.63 -30.53 1.01
CA GLY A 202 -9.87 -31.14 2.10
C GLY A 202 -10.75 -31.88 3.11
N ARG A 203 -12.07 -31.96 2.86
CA ARG A 203 -13.03 -32.64 3.75
C ARG A 203 -12.81 -34.15 3.74
N ALA A 204 -13.17 -34.77 4.85
CA ALA A 204 -13.13 -36.22 5.03
C ALA A 204 -14.34 -36.82 4.31
N VAL A 205 -14.17 -37.12 3.03
CA VAL A 205 -15.24 -37.61 2.15
C VAL A 205 -14.81 -38.90 1.45
N ALA A 206 -15.80 -39.70 1.08
CA ALA A 206 -15.62 -40.97 0.41
C ALA A 206 -16.66 -41.15 -0.70
N ASN A 207 -16.31 -41.94 -1.73
CA ASN A 207 -17.26 -42.45 -2.71
C ASN A 207 -17.39 -43.96 -2.57
N LEU A 208 -18.61 -44.46 -2.66
CA LEU A 208 -18.95 -45.88 -2.55
C LEU A 208 -19.92 -46.25 -3.68
N TYR A 209 -19.82 -47.47 -4.17
CA TYR A 209 -20.79 -47.96 -5.16
C TYR A 209 -22.19 -48.03 -4.56
N PHE A 210 -23.23 -47.74 -5.35
CA PHE A 210 -24.62 -47.65 -4.88
C PHE A 210 -25.09 -48.89 -4.09
N ASP A 211 -24.84 -50.10 -4.57
CA ASP A 211 -25.25 -51.31 -3.85
C ASP A 211 -24.50 -51.48 -2.53
N ASP A 212 -23.19 -51.17 -2.52
CA ASP A 212 -22.35 -51.26 -1.34
C ASP A 212 -22.72 -50.18 -0.30
N HIS A 213 -23.13 -49.01 -0.78
CA HIS A 213 -23.65 -47.92 0.05
C HIS A 213 -24.94 -48.36 0.75
N HIS A 214 -25.88 -48.97 0.02
CA HIS A 214 -27.11 -49.51 0.61
C HIS A 214 -26.87 -50.63 1.62
N GLN A 215 -25.83 -51.43 1.40
CA GLN A 215 -25.40 -52.44 2.35
C GLN A 215 -24.93 -51.81 3.68
N LEU A 216 -24.17 -50.70 3.61
CA LEU A 216 -23.68 -49.98 4.78
C LEU A 216 -24.77 -49.13 5.48
N PHE A 217 -25.69 -48.54 4.73
CA PHE A 217 -26.74 -47.64 5.22
C PHE A 217 -28.14 -48.26 5.09
N GLN A 218 -28.35 -49.41 5.71
CA GLN A 218 -29.66 -50.09 5.67
C GLN A 218 -30.75 -49.24 6.35
N ASN A 219 -31.94 -49.16 5.73
CA ASN A 219 -33.13 -48.40 6.16
C ASN A 219 -33.07 -46.87 6.07
N THR A 220 -32.04 -46.27 5.47
CA THR A 220 -32.07 -44.82 5.17
C THR A 220 -32.87 -44.57 3.89
N LYS A 221 -34.03 -43.90 4.02
CA LYS A 221 -34.89 -43.49 2.89
C LYS A 221 -34.27 -42.44 1.94
N SER A 222 -33.00 -42.08 2.14
CA SER A 222 -32.36 -40.98 1.44
C SER A 222 -31.29 -41.53 0.51
N ASP A 223 -31.49 -41.30 -0.79
CA ASP A 223 -30.47 -41.36 -1.84
C ASP A 223 -29.47 -40.19 -1.68
N GLY A 224 -29.00 -39.96 -0.46
CA GLY A 224 -28.24 -38.79 -0.04
C GLY A 224 -26.83 -39.12 0.39
N VAL A 225 -26.16 -38.16 1.00
CA VAL A 225 -24.82 -38.34 1.58
C VAL A 225 -24.96 -39.05 2.92
N GLY A 226 -24.35 -40.22 3.06
CA GLY A 226 -24.27 -40.98 4.31
C GLY A 226 -23.17 -40.45 5.24
N SER A 227 -23.32 -40.65 6.55
CA SER A 227 -22.26 -40.38 7.53
C SER A 227 -21.78 -41.68 8.18
N ALA A 228 -20.48 -41.95 8.11
CA ALA A 228 -19.86 -43.15 8.64
C ALA A 228 -18.56 -42.83 9.38
N GLU A 229 -18.00 -43.80 10.09
CA GLU A 229 -16.70 -43.71 10.74
C GLU A 229 -15.77 -44.75 10.11
N ILE A 230 -14.54 -44.34 9.75
CA ILE A 230 -13.46 -45.26 9.42
C ILE A 230 -12.64 -45.53 10.69
N GLU A 231 -12.36 -46.78 11.00
CA GLU A 231 -11.51 -47.18 12.13
C GLU A 231 -10.06 -47.40 11.67
N PHE A 232 -9.12 -46.75 12.34
CA PHE A 232 -7.67 -46.88 12.15
C PHE A 232 -7.15 -47.87 13.20
N ARG A 233 -6.65 -49.03 12.77
CA ARG A 233 -6.00 -49.99 13.67
C ARG A 233 -4.63 -49.50 14.11
#